data_AF-K2A6N5-F1
#
_entry.id   AF-K2A6N5-F1
#
_cell.length_a   1.000
_cell.length_b   1.000
_cell.length_c   1.000
_cell.angle_alpha   90.00
_cell.angle_beta   90.00
_cell.angle_gamma   90.00
#
_symmetry.space_group_name_H-M   'P 1'
#
loop_
_entity.id
_entity.type
_entity.pdbx_description
1 polymer ?
#
loop_
_entity_poly.entity_id
_entity_poly.type
_entity_poly.pdbx_seq_one_letter_code
_entity_poly.pdbx_strand_id
1 'polypeptide(L)' 'MSKPDLQLTCNIDRIENDKAVLCFFSRDNRQQLILSKKYLPKDSKEGDVFNVEFLSESQLTTKNKNLAQEILKEILNGK' A
#
# COMPACT_ATOMS: atom_id res chain seq x y z
N MET A 1 13.22 -18.55 -10.60
CA MET A 1 12.24 -19.02 -9.60
C MET A 1 11.54 -17.79 -9.05
N SER A 2 10.33 -17.49 -9.50
CA SER A 2 9.54 -16.36 -9.01
C SER A 2 9.18 -16.63 -7.55
N LYS A 3 9.68 -15.79 -6.64
CA LYS A 3 9.21 -15.84 -5.24
C LYS A 3 7.70 -15.59 -5.27
N PRO A 4 6.89 -16.31 -4.48
CA PRO A 4 5.48 -15.98 -4.33
C PRO A 4 5.41 -14.50 -3.92
N ASP A 5 4.59 -13.72 -4.64
CA ASP A 5 4.24 -12.36 -4.25
C ASP A 5 3.59 -12.43 -2.87
N LEU A 6 4.43 -12.29 -1.83
CA LEU A 6 3.98 -12.25 -0.45
C LEU A 6 3.31 -10.89 -0.27
N GLN A 7 2.05 -10.78 -0.70
CA GLN A 7 1.24 -9.60 -0.45
C GLN A 7 1.05 -9.50 1.05
N LEU A 8 1.66 -8.47 1.65
CA LEU A 8 1.56 -8.23 3.07
C LEU A 8 0.21 -7.58 3.35
N THR A 9 -0.69 -8.33 3.97
CA THR A 9 -2.05 -7.87 4.28
C THR A 9 -2.13 -7.33 5.70
N CYS A 10 -2.90 -6.26 5.90
CA CYS A 10 -3.25 -5.77 7.23
C CYS A 10 -4.74 -5.39 7.30
N ASN A 11 -5.28 -5.28 8.50
CA ASN A 11 -6.56 -4.64 8.74
C ASN A 11 -6.40 -3.34 9.56
N ILE A 12 -7.32 -2.40 9.40
CA ILE A 12 -7.47 -1.30 10.35
C ILE A 12 -8.07 -1.86 11.63
N ASP A 13 -7.32 -1.85 12.72
CA ASP A 13 -7.81 -2.24 14.06
C ASP A 13 -8.68 -1.13 14.65
N ARG A 14 -8.17 0.11 14.62
CA ARG A 14 -8.89 1.30 15.09
C ARG A 14 -8.37 2.60 14.49
N ILE A 15 -9.22 3.62 14.46
CA ILE A 15 -8.88 4.98 14.05
C ILE A 15 -9.18 5.93 15.22
N GLU A 16 -8.13 6.52 15.79
CA GLU A 16 -8.24 7.44 16.91
C GLU A 16 -7.63 8.80 16.53
N ASN A 17 -8.44 9.86 16.59
CA ASN A 17 -8.04 11.21 16.20
C ASN A 17 -7.52 11.26 14.74
N ASP A 18 -6.24 11.60 14.55
CA ASP A 18 -5.55 11.66 13.26
C ASP A 18 -4.65 10.44 13.00
N LYS A 19 -4.82 9.35 13.75
CA LYS A 19 -3.98 8.14 13.61
C LYS A 19 -4.83 6.91 13.36
N ALA A 20 -4.27 5.99 12.58
CA ALA A 20 -4.80 4.66 12.36
C ALA A 20 -3.80 3.62 12.84
N VAL A 21 -4.30 2.55 13.45
CA VAL A 21 -3.52 1.39 13.86
C VAL A 21 -3.81 0.26 12.89
N LEU A 22 -2.82 -0.11 12.08
CA LEU A 22 -2.87 -1.26 11.19
C LEU A 22 -2.32 -2.50 11.91
N CYS A 23 -3.04 -3.61 11.85
CA CYS A 23 -2.58 -4.89 12.35
C CYS A 23 -2.24 -5.84 11.21
N PHE A 24 -1.04 -6.38 11.23
CA PHE A 24 -0.59 -7.42 10.31
C PHE A 24 -0.75 -8.78 10.97
N PHE A 25 -1.45 -9.67 10.29
CA PHE A 25 -1.63 -11.04 10.75
C PHE A 25 -0.52 -11.92 10.17
N SER A 26 0.43 -12.29 11.02
CA SER A 26 1.30 -13.44 10.75
C SER A 26 0.90 -14.58 11.70
N ARG A 27 1.13 -15.83 11.29
CA ARG A 27 0.74 -17.02 12.08
C ARG A 27 1.23 -16.98 13.54
N ASP A 28 2.37 -16.34 13.77
CA ASP A 28 3.08 -16.40 15.05
C ASP A 28 3.19 -15.05 15.75
N ASN A 29 2.83 -13.93 15.10
CA ASN A 29 2.97 -12.59 15.67
C ASN A 29 1.94 -11.58 15.12
N ARG A 30 1.37 -10.77 16.02
CA ARG A 30 0.58 -9.58 15.68
C ARG A 30 1.51 -8.38 15.65
N GLN A 31 1.87 -7.92 14.45
CA GLN A 31 2.62 -6.67 14.28
C GLN A 31 1.66 -5.50 14.09
N GLN A 32 2.04 -4.34 14.61
CA GLN A 32 1.25 -3.11 14.51
C GLN A 32 2.04 -2.00 13.83
N LEU A 33 1.37 -1.26 12.94
CA LEU A 33 1.89 -0.03 12.35
C LEU A 33 0.93 1.11 12.67
N ILE A 34 1.46 2.17 13.27
CA ILE A 34 0.71 3.38 13.58
C ILE A 34 1.09 4.43 12.54
N LEU A 35 0.11 4.98 11.81
CA LEU A 35 0.32 6.01 10.81
C LEU A 35 -0.77 7.09 10.85
N SER A 36 -0.48 8.26 10.29
CA SER A 36 -1.46 9.35 10.22
C SER A 36 -2.56 9.03 9.20
N LYS A 37 -3.81 9.36 9.54
CA LYS A 37 -5.00 9.11 8.71
C LYS A 37 -4.87 9.70 7.30
N LYS A 38 -4.08 10.76 7.12
CA LYS A 38 -3.80 11.38 5.81
C LYS A 38 -3.16 10.43 4.78
N TYR A 39 -2.55 9.33 5.22
CA TYR A 39 -1.93 8.32 4.35
C TYR A 39 -2.89 7.18 4.00
N LEU A 40 -4.09 7.16 4.58
CA LEU A 40 -5.13 6.20 4.21
C LEU A 40 -5.98 6.72 3.04
N PRO A 41 -6.59 5.81 2.26
CA PRO A 41 -7.68 6.18 1.36
C PRO A 41 -8.79 6.95 2.09
N LYS A 42 -9.45 7.88 1.38
CA LYS A 42 -10.43 8.82 1.98
C LYS A 42 -11.56 8.12 2.73
N ASP A 43 -12.03 7.00 2.20
CA ASP A 43 -13.21 6.27 2.70
C ASP A 43 -12.85 5.07 3.58
N SER A 44 -11.61 5.01 4.08
CA SER A 44 -11.14 3.93 4.94
C SER A 44 -11.79 3.97 6.33
N LYS A 45 -12.23 2.81 6.80
CA LYS A 45 -12.88 2.61 8.10
C LYS A 45 -12.26 1.44 8.86
N GLU A 46 -12.57 1.37 10.15
CA GLU A 46 -12.17 0.24 11.00
C GLU A 46 -12.66 -1.09 10.42
N GLY A 47 -11.80 -2.11 10.45
CA GLY A 47 -12.05 -3.41 9.86
C GLY A 47 -11.69 -3.54 8.37
N ASP A 48 -11.43 -2.45 7.65
CA ASP A 48 -10.99 -2.54 6.26
C ASP A 48 -9.64 -3.25 6.16
N VAL A 49 -9.45 -4.01 5.07
CA VAL A 49 -8.26 -4.80 4.80
C VAL A 49 -7.48 -4.19 3.63
N PHE A 50 -6.17 -4.02 3.80
CA PHE A 50 -5.29 -3.50 2.76
C PHE A 50 -4.17 -4.46 2.43
N ASN A 51 -3.79 -4.45 1.15
CA ASN A 51 -2.49 -4.92 0.70
C ASN A 51 -1.49 -3.78 0.84
N VAL A 52 -0.41 -4.03 1.58
CA VAL A 52 0.65 -3.07 1.82
C VAL A 52 1.91 -3.52 1.07
N GLU A 53 2.45 -2.64 0.26
CA GLU A 53 3.73 -2.85 -0.41
C GLU A 53 4.80 -1.94 0.21
N PHE A 54 5.87 -2.55 0.72
CA PHE A 54 7.08 -1.82 1.09
C PHE A 54 8.04 -1.86 -0.09
N LEU A 55 8.35 -0.68 -0.63
CA LEU A 55 9.25 -0.53 -1.77
C LEU A 55 10.57 0.10 -1.33
N SER A 56 11.68 -0.42 -1.84
CA SER A 56 12.94 0.32 -1.81
C SER A 56 12.86 1.57 -2.68
N GLU A 57 13.75 2.53 -2.46
CA GLU A 57 13.84 3.73 -3.30
C GLU A 57 14.07 3.39 -4.79
N SER A 58 14.90 2.37 -5.06
CA SER A 58 15.13 1.88 -6.43
C SER A 58 13.85 1.31 -7.06
N GLN A 59 13.09 0.50 -6.31
CA GLN A 59 11.82 -0.05 -6.77
C GLN A 59 10.78 1.06 -7.01
N LEU A 60 10.70 2.04 -6.10
CA LEU A 60 9.81 3.19 -6.24
C LEU A 60 10.15 4.02 -7.49
N THR A 61 11.43 4.26 -7.73
CA THR A 61 11.91 4.99 -8.91
C THR A 61 11.53 4.27 -10.20
N THR A 62 11.73 2.94 -10.26
CA THR A 62 11.32 2.14 -11.41
C THR A 62 9.81 2.15 -11.62
N LYS A 63 9.01 1.99 -10.55
CA LYS A 63 7.54 2.02 -10.61
C LYS A 63 7.03 3.35 -11.18
N ASN A 64 7.57 4.47 -10.69
CA ASN A 64 7.23 5.81 -11.17
C ASN A 64 7.64 6.03 -12.63
N LYS A 65 8.83 5.55 -13.04
CA LYS A 65 9.28 5.65 -14.42
C LYS A 65 8.36 4.88 -15.37
N ASN A 66 7.96 3.66 -15.00
CA ASN A 66 7.07 2.83 -15.80
C ASN A 66 5.69 3.48 -15.93
N LEU A 67 5.11 3.97 -14.82
CA LEU A 67 3.84 4.68 -14.82
C LEU A 67 3.89 5.93 -15.72
N ALA A 68 4.95 6.73 -15.63
CA ALA A 68 5.12 7.91 -16.48
C ALA A 68 5.22 7.54 -17.97
N GLN A 69 5.88 6.42 -18.30
CA GLN A 69 5.95 5.93 -19.67
C GLN A 69 4.60 5.43 -20.19
N GLU A 70 3.80 4.78 -19.36
CA GLU A 70 2.45 4.34 -19.73
C GLU A 70 1.53 5.53 -20.00
N ILE A 71 1.51 6.52 -19.10
CA ILE A 71 0.76 7.76 -19.30
C ILE A 71 1.20 8.47 -20.59
N LEU A 72 2.50 8.56 -20.85
CA LEU A 72 3.01 9.19 -22.08
C LEU A 72 2.56 8.43 -23.33
N LYS A 73 2.57 7.09 -23.30
CA LYS A 73 2.08 6.26 -24.40
C LYS A 73 0.59 6.48 -24.64
N GLU A 74 -0.22 6.58 -23.59
CA GLU A 74 -1.65 6.87 -23.71
C GLU A 74 -1.88 8.25 -24.35
N ILE A 75 -1.11 9.28 -23.96
CA ILE A 75 -1.21 10.61 -24.54
C ILE A 75 -0.82 10.62 -26.03
N LEU A 76 0.27 9.91 -26.39
CA LEU A 76 0.79 9.91 -27.76
C LEU A 76 0.00 9.00 -28.71
N ASN A 77 -0.52 7.88 -28.21
CA ASN A 77 -1.25 6.88 -28.99
C ASN A 77 -2.77 7.01 -28.87
N GLY A 78 -3.27 7.90 -28.03
CA GLY A 78 -4.70 8.23 -27.87
C GLY A 78 -5.26 9.01 -29.05
N LYS A 79 -5.17 8.43 -30.26
CA LYS A 79 -6.11 8.68 -31.35
C LYS A 79 -7.26 7.67 -31.28
#